data_AF-A0A7Y6XMM4-F1
#
_entry.id   AF-A0A7Y6XMM4-F1
#
_cell.length_a   1.000
_cell.length_b   1.000
_cell.length_c   1.000
_cell.angle_alpha   90.00
_cell.angle_beta   90.00
_cell.angle_gamma   90.00
#
_symmetry.space_group_name_H-M   'P 1'
#
loop_
_entity.id
_entity.type
_entity.pdbx_description
1 polymer ?
#
loop_
_entity_poly.entity_id
_entity_poly.type
_entity_poly.pdbx_seq_one_letter_code
_entity_poly.pdbx_strand_id
1 'polypeptide(L)'
;MEENTLIEDSGFQDFINDFESENPTLRKLMALSVHCEREMDTLIKNSCKNYGKLIDWTYRFKTELLFGIGAIEQPLFHNLQLLGTARNKFAHSINFSFDKLNQPSLKYNDDGKDKSLSLKGMTDEEILMHMFTLTYTRLSFIKRGVEVNIRIKKM
;
A
#
# COMPACT_ATOMS: atom_id res chain seq x y z
N MET A 1 33.34 -2.77 3.49
CA MET A 1 32.42 -3.93 3.48
C MET A 1 31.04 -3.36 3.70
N GLU A 2 30.23 -3.33 2.65
CA GLU A 2 28.83 -2.89 2.77
C GLU A 2 28.02 -4.06 3.30
N GLU A 3 27.47 -3.91 4.51
CA GLU A 3 26.50 -4.85 5.07
C GLU A 3 25.21 -4.76 4.24
N ASN A 4 24.99 -5.76 3.40
CA ASN A 4 23.66 -6.06 2.84
C ASN A 4 22.78 -6.57 4.00
N THR A 5 22.07 -5.67 4.67
CA THR A 5 20.98 -6.07 5.55
C THR A 5 19.81 -6.47 4.66
N LEU A 6 19.71 -7.76 4.35
CA LEU A 6 18.44 -8.36 3.92
C LEU A 6 17.46 -8.16 5.07
N ILE A 7 16.44 -7.35 4.84
CA ILE A 7 15.32 -7.23 5.78
C ILE A 7 14.59 -8.57 5.71
N GLU A 8 14.91 -9.50 6.62
CA GLU A 8 14.08 -10.66 6.90
C GLU A 8 12.79 -10.13 7.56
N ASP A 9 11.77 -9.92 6.74
CA ASP A 9 10.56 -9.19 7.10
C ASP A 9 9.58 -10.07 7.90
N SER A 10 9.95 -10.37 9.15
CA SER A 10 9.08 -10.99 10.15
C SER A 10 7.75 -10.25 10.32
N GLY A 11 7.73 -8.93 10.10
CA GLY A 11 6.54 -8.10 10.18
C GLY A 11 5.53 -8.36 9.06
N PHE A 12 5.96 -8.76 7.86
CA PHE A 12 5.05 -9.12 6.77
C PHE A 12 4.31 -10.43 7.08
N GLN A 13 4.98 -11.42 7.70
CA GLN A 13 4.31 -12.68 8.03
C GLN A 13 3.32 -12.55 9.18
N ASP A 14 3.65 -11.78 10.22
CA ASP A 14 2.72 -11.46 11.29
C ASP A 14 1.48 -10.74 10.73
N PHE A 15 1.68 -9.82 9.78
CA PHE A 15 0.62 -9.15 9.04
C PHE A 15 -0.27 -10.10 8.20
N ILE A 16 0.29 -11.17 7.64
CA ILE A 16 -0.48 -12.17 6.88
C ILE A 16 -1.38 -12.96 7.82
N ASN A 17 -0.88 -13.29 9.01
CA ASN A 17 -1.52 -14.24 9.92
C ASN A 17 -2.89 -13.78 10.46
N ASP A 18 -3.25 -12.51 10.34
CA ASP A 18 -4.50 -11.93 10.87
C ASP A 18 -5.82 -12.34 10.14
N PHE A 19 -5.77 -13.01 8.97
CA PHE A 19 -6.97 -13.31 8.17
C PHE A 19 -7.14 -14.80 7.81
N GLU A 20 -8.29 -15.43 8.03
CA GLU A 20 -8.56 -16.81 7.56
C GLU A 20 -9.12 -16.81 6.12
N SER A 21 -8.44 -17.48 5.17
CA SER A 21 -8.86 -17.63 3.76
C SER A 21 -8.15 -18.80 3.10
N GLU A 22 -8.87 -19.58 2.27
CA GLU A 22 -8.31 -20.66 1.44
C GLU A 22 -7.46 -20.13 0.26
N ASN A 23 -7.57 -18.84 -0.07
CA ASN A 23 -6.74 -18.17 -1.07
C ASN A 23 -5.68 -17.28 -0.38
N PRO A 24 -4.39 -17.67 -0.40
CA PRO A 24 -3.30 -16.92 0.26
C PRO A 24 -3.07 -15.52 -0.31
N THR A 25 -3.24 -15.33 -1.63
CA THR A 25 -3.07 -14.02 -2.27
C THR A 25 -4.15 -13.05 -1.81
N LEU A 26 -5.40 -13.52 -1.75
CA LEU A 26 -6.52 -12.74 -1.25
C LEU A 26 -6.30 -12.33 0.22
N ARG A 27 -5.85 -13.27 1.06
CA ARG A 27 -5.52 -13.02 2.46
C ARG A 27 -4.53 -11.86 2.61
N LYS A 28 -3.43 -11.92 1.86
CA LYS A 28 -2.36 -10.90 1.86
C LYS A 28 -2.86 -9.54 1.40
N LEU A 29 -3.65 -9.49 0.33
CA LEU A 29 -4.22 -8.24 -0.16
C LEU A 29 -5.20 -7.63 0.85
N MET A 30 -6.08 -8.44 1.43
CA MET A 30 -7.07 -7.96 2.40
C MET A 30 -6.39 -7.42 3.64
N ALA A 31 -5.40 -8.14 4.17
CA ALA A 31 -4.52 -7.64 5.23
C ALA A 31 -3.91 -6.30 4.83
N LEU A 32 -3.34 -6.18 3.62
CA LEU A 32 -2.73 -4.93 3.14
C LEU A 32 -3.71 -3.77 3.14
N SER A 33 -4.90 -4.00 2.61
CA SER A 33 -5.92 -2.98 2.52
C SER A 33 -6.37 -2.50 3.90
N VAL A 34 -6.56 -3.41 4.87
CA VAL A 34 -7.01 -3.09 6.23
C VAL A 34 -5.92 -2.34 7.01
N HIS A 35 -4.67 -2.77 6.89
CA HIS A 35 -3.56 -2.07 7.55
C HIS A 35 -3.33 -0.68 6.95
N CYS A 36 -3.34 -0.54 5.61
CA CYS A 36 -3.30 0.78 4.99
C CYS A 36 -4.45 1.66 5.46
N GLU A 37 -5.65 1.11 5.61
CA GLU A 37 -6.81 1.87 6.10
C GLU A 37 -6.63 2.35 7.55
N ARG A 38 -6.10 1.50 8.44
CA ARG A 38 -5.75 1.90 9.83
C ARG A 38 -4.70 3.01 9.88
N GLU A 39 -3.69 2.94 9.02
CA GLU A 39 -2.66 3.98 8.90
C GLU A 39 -3.25 5.29 8.38
N MET A 40 -4.14 5.23 7.37
CA MET A 40 -4.89 6.39 6.87
C MET A 40 -5.74 7.01 7.97
N ASP A 41 -6.48 6.21 8.75
CA ASP A 41 -7.31 6.72 9.85
C ASP A 41 -6.47 7.46 10.90
N THR A 42 -5.28 6.94 11.18
CA THR A 42 -4.35 7.59 12.10
C THR A 42 -3.83 8.92 11.54
N LEU A 43 -3.50 8.98 10.25
CA LEU A 43 -3.10 10.22 9.59
C LEU A 43 -4.23 11.25 9.59
N ILE A 44 -5.46 10.86 9.25
CA ILE A 44 -6.62 11.75 9.28
C ILE A 44 -6.84 12.28 10.69
N LYS A 45 -6.71 11.44 11.72
CA LYS A 45 -6.80 11.85 13.12
C LYS A 45 -5.73 12.88 13.50
N ASN A 46 -4.51 12.73 12.99
CA ASN A 46 -3.42 13.67 13.25
C ASN A 46 -3.56 14.99 12.47
N SER A 47 -4.13 14.94 11.26
CA SER A 47 -4.28 16.10 10.38
C SER A 47 -5.59 16.88 10.57
N CYS A 48 -6.63 16.29 11.16
CA CYS A 48 -7.97 16.89 11.24
C CYS A 48 -8.49 17.00 12.68
N LYS A 49 -8.80 18.23 13.12
CA LYS A 49 -9.31 18.51 14.48
C LYS A 49 -10.66 17.85 14.81
N ASN A 50 -11.48 17.53 13.79
CA ASN A 50 -12.81 16.95 13.94
C ASN A 50 -12.90 15.50 13.41
N TYR A 51 -11.82 14.73 13.56
CA TYR A 51 -11.72 13.37 12.99
C TYR A 51 -12.85 12.42 13.37
N GLY A 52 -13.49 12.61 14.53
CA GLY A 52 -14.59 11.77 15.01
C GLY A 52 -15.80 11.73 14.06
N LYS A 53 -15.97 12.75 13.21
CA LYS A 53 -17.01 12.77 12.15
C LYS A 53 -16.57 12.09 10.83
N LEU A 54 -15.31 11.66 10.74
CA LEU A 54 -14.64 11.18 9.53
C LEU A 54 -14.27 9.68 9.61
N ILE A 55 -14.51 9.01 10.74
CA ILE A 55 -14.07 7.62 11.01
C ILE A 55 -14.74 6.61 10.07
N ASP A 56 -16.03 6.79 9.75
CA ASP A 56 -16.82 5.84 8.96
C ASP A 56 -16.73 6.08 7.45
N TRP A 57 -15.72 6.81 6.98
CA TRP A 57 -15.56 7.12 5.57
C TRP A 57 -15.03 5.93 4.78
N THR A 58 -15.43 5.87 3.51
CA THR A 58 -14.96 4.79 2.63
C THR A 58 -13.46 4.92 2.36
N TYR A 59 -12.79 3.78 2.10
CA TYR A 59 -11.38 3.73 1.70
C TYR A 59 -11.03 4.79 0.63
N ARG A 60 -11.85 4.87 -0.42
CA ARG A 60 -11.67 5.84 -1.51
C ARG A 60 -11.68 7.29 -0.98
N PHE A 61 -12.66 7.62 -0.14
CA PHE A 61 -12.78 8.97 0.39
C PHE A 61 -11.59 9.31 1.30
N LYS A 62 -11.15 8.38 2.16
CA LYS A 62 -9.96 8.55 3.00
C LYS A 62 -8.71 8.86 2.16
N THR A 63 -8.52 8.12 1.06
CA THR A 63 -7.41 8.34 0.12
C THR A 63 -7.50 9.71 -0.57
N GLU A 64 -8.68 10.10 -1.07
CA GLU A 64 -8.90 11.41 -1.72
C GLU A 64 -8.71 12.58 -0.73
N LEU A 65 -9.16 12.43 0.51
CA LEU A 65 -8.99 13.43 1.56
C LEU A 65 -7.51 13.65 1.89
N LEU A 66 -6.78 12.58 2.19
CA LEU A 66 -5.36 12.67 2.56
C LEU A 66 -4.53 13.34 1.46
N PHE A 67 -4.83 13.03 0.20
CA PHE A 67 -4.19 13.70 -0.92
C PHE A 67 -4.60 15.18 -1.03
N GLY A 68 -5.91 15.47 -0.91
CA GLY A 68 -6.44 16.82 -1.01
C GLY A 68 -5.92 17.78 0.06
N ILE A 69 -5.60 17.28 1.26
CA ILE A 69 -4.98 18.08 2.33
C ILE A 69 -3.44 18.07 2.29
N GLY A 70 -2.83 17.42 1.29
CA GLY A 70 -1.38 17.33 1.14
C GLY A 70 -0.68 16.44 2.18
N ALA A 71 -1.41 15.56 2.88
CA ALA A 71 -0.83 14.64 3.86
C ALA A 71 -0.10 13.45 3.20
N ILE A 72 -0.41 13.16 1.94
CA ILE A 72 0.29 12.15 1.13
C ILE A 72 0.63 12.71 -0.25
N GLU A 73 1.75 12.27 -0.80
CA GLU A 73 2.20 12.65 -2.13
C GLU A 73 1.50 11.86 -3.26
N GLN A 74 1.60 12.37 -4.49
CA GLN A 74 0.97 11.80 -5.67
C GLN A 74 1.34 10.32 -5.93
N PRO A 75 2.61 9.87 -5.79
CA PRO A 75 2.93 8.45 -5.92
C PRO A 75 2.18 7.53 -4.94
N LEU A 76 2.09 7.93 -3.67
CA LEU A 76 1.40 7.14 -2.66
C LEU A 76 -0.12 7.13 -2.89
N PHE A 77 -0.69 8.28 -3.28
CA PHE A 77 -2.09 8.38 -3.69
C PHE A 77 -2.43 7.39 -4.81
N HIS A 78 -1.61 7.34 -5.87
CA HIS A 78 -1.77 6.39 -6.97
C HIS A 78 -1.74 4.94 -6.48
N ASN A 79 -0.79 4.59 -5.63
CA ASN A 79 -0.64 3.22 -5.12
C ASN A 79 -1.83 2.80 -4.24
N LEU A 80 -2.36 3.70 -3.41
CA LEU A 80 -3.56 3.45 -2.61
C LEU A 80 -4.79 3.25 -3.50
N GLN A 81 -4.95 4.03 -4.57
CA GLN A 81 -6.03 3.81 -5.54
C GLN A 81 -5.92 2.45 -6.24
N LEU A 82 -4.70 2.02 -6.58
CA LEU A 82 -4.46 0.69 -7.15
C LEU A 82 -4.82 -0.41 -6.16
N LEU A 83 -4.43 -0.27 -4.89
CA LEU A 83 -4.80 -1.20 -3.81
C LEU A 83 -6.31 -1.27 -3.60
N GLY A 84 -7.02 -0.15 -3.56
CA GLY A 84 -8.48 -0.12 -3.48
C GLY A 84 -9.15 -0.79 -4.68
N THR A 85 -8.60 -0.60 -5.89
CA THR A 85 -9.08 -1.24 -7.11
C THR A 85 -8.87 -2.75 -7.07
N ALA A 86 -7.70 -3.21 -6.64
CA ALA A 86 -7.41 -4.62 -6.45
C ALA A 86 -8.39 -5.21 -5.43
N ARG A 87 -8.49 -4.63 -4.23
CA ARG A 87 -9.42 -5.06 -3.16
C ARG A 87 -10.84 -5.26 -3.68
N ASN A 88 -11.37 -4.28 -4.40
CA ASN A 88 -12.75 -4.34 -4.90
C ASN A 88 -12.92 -5.41 -5.99
N LYS A 89 -11.95 -5.56 -6.91
CA LYS A 89 -12.02 -6.62 -7.93
C LYS A 89 -11.92 -8.03 -7.31
N PHE A 90 -11.09 -8.19 -6.29
CA PHE A 90 -10.96 -9.44 -5.54
C PHE A 90 -12.25 -9.79 -4.78
N ALA A 91 -12.93 -8.81 -4.17
CA ALA A 91 -14.22 -9.03 -3.50
C ALA A 91 -15.32 -9.57 -4.43
N HIS A 92 -15.17 -9.42 -5.75
CA HIS A 92 -16.11 -9.90 -6.76
C HIS A 92 -15.62 -11.15 -7.53
N SER A 93 -14.42 -11.66 -7.26
CA SER A 93 -13.84 -12.80 -8.01
C SER A 93 -12.98 -13.70 -7.13
N ILE A 94 -13.47 -14.92 -6.89
CA ILE A 94 -12.78 -15.97 -6.12
C ILE A 94 -11.44 -16.38 -6.79
N ASN A 95 -11.36 -16.28 -8.12
CA ASN A 95 -10.17 -16.61 -8.95
C ASN A 95 -9.52 -15.34 -9.54
N PHE A 96 -9.20 -14.37 -8.70
CA PHE A 96 -8.50 -13.16 -9.14
C PHE A 96 -7.01 -13.44 -9.41
N SER A 97 -6.45 -12.73 -10.38
CA SER A 97 -5.02 -12.57 -10.61
C SER A 97 -4.74 -11.09 -10.93
N PHE A 98 -3.58 -10.58 -10.51
CA PHE A 98 -3.20 -9.19 -10.73
C PHE A 98 -3.09 -8.80 -12.21
N ASP A 99 -2.95 -9.78 -13.11
CA ASP A 99 -2.99 -9.58 -14.57
C ASP A 99 -4.31 -8.96 -15.07
N LYS A 100 -5.39 -9.06 -14.28
CA LYS A 100 -6.69 -8.44 -14.58
C LYS A 100 -6.75 -6.94 -14.26
N LEU A 101 -5.65 -6.31 -13.84
CA LEU A 101 -5.56 -4.87 -13.59
C LEU A 101 -5.16 -4.12 -14.86
N ASN A 102 -6.00 -3.16 -15.28
CA ASN A 102 -5.83 -2.41 -16.53
C ASN A 102 -4.60 -1.48 -16.56
N GLN A 103 -3.97 -1.21 -15.40
CA GLN A 103 -2.74 -0.42 -15.27
C GLN A 103 -1.89 -0.93 -14.09
N PRO A 104 -0.99 -1.89 -14.29
CA PRO A 104 -0.32 -2.53 -13.17
C PRO A 104 1.05 -1.88 -13.02
N SER A 105 1.09 -0.62 -12.58
CA SER A 105 2.36 0.01 -12.19
C SER A 105 2.21 0.72 -10.86
N LEU A 106 3.20 0.50 -9.99
CA LEU A 106 3.35 1.24 -8.75
C LEU A 106 4.23 2.46 -8.99
N LYS A 107 3.94 3.55 -8.28
CA LYS A 107 4.69 4.79 -8.33
C LYS A 107 5.54 4.94 -7.08
N TYR A 108 6.70 5.56 -7.20
CA TYR A 108 7.56 5.82 -6.05
C TYR A 108 8.49 7.00 -6.32
N ASN A 109 8.98 7.62 -5.25
CA ASN A 109 10.00 8.66 -5.32
C ASN A 109 11.38 8.06 -5.09
N ASP A 110 12.32 8.37 -5.99
CA ASP A 110 13.72 7.97 -5.89
C ASP A 110 14.60 9.18 -6.22
N ASP A 111 15.33 9.66 -5.21
CA ASP A 111 16.16 10.87 -5.26
C ASP A 111 15.41 12.10 -5.81
N GLY A 112 14.18 12.31 -5.33
CA GLY A 112 13.32 13.43 -5.71
C GLY A 112 12.70 13.34 -7.12
N LYS A 113 12.78 12.16 -7.76
CA LYS A 113 12.16 11.91 -9.06
C LYS A 113 11.07 10.85 -8.94
N ASP A 114 9.89 11.18 -9.47
CA ASP A 114 8.80 10.22 -9.63
C ASP A 114 9.19 9.12 -10.63
N LYS A 115 9.18 7.88 -10.16
CA LYS A 115 9.45 6.67 -10.94
C LYS A 115 8.22 5.76 -10.96
N SER A 116 8.25 4.80 -11.88
CA SER A 116 7.20 3.78 -12.03
C SER A 116 7.83 2.40 -12.09
N LEU A 117 7.31 1.48 -11.28
CA LEU A 117 7.62 0.06 -11.33
C LEU A 117 6.52 -0.63 -12.14
N SER A 118 6.88 -1.23 -13.27
CA SER A 118 5.97 -2.09 -14.02
C SER A 118 5.78 -3.41 -13.26
N LEU A 119 4.53 -3.82 -13.06
CA LEU A 119 4.19 -5.11 -12.47
C LEU A 119 4.02 -6.22 -13.52
N LYS A 120 4.09 -5.87 -14.82
CA LYS A 120 3.94 -6.84 -15.91
C LYS A 120 5.00 -7.94 -15.79
N GLY A 121 4.54 -9.19 -15.77
CA GLY A 121 5.40 -10.38 -15.70
C GLY A 121 5.88 -10.74 -14.30
N MET A 122 5.44 -10.01 -13.27
CA MET A 122 5.67 -10.37 -11.87
C MET A 122 4.60 -11.38 -11.41
N THR A 123 4.98 -12.23 -10.47
CA THR A 123 4.05 -13.08 -9.73
C THR A 123 3.19 -12.26 -8.78
N ASP A 124 2.02 -12.79 -8.41
CA ASP A 124 1.13 -12.15 -7.42
C ASP A 124 1.86 -11.84 -6.09
N GLU A 125 2.79 -12.71 -5.67
CA GLU A 125 3.58 -12.56 -4.45
C GLU A 125 4.55 -11.37 -4.54
N GLU A 126 5.28 -11.24 -5.65
CA GLU A 126 6.17 -10.10 -5.91
C GLU A 126 5.38 -8.79 -5.96
N ILE A 127 4.22 -8.81 -6.60
CA ILE A 127 3.33 -7.65 -6.67
C ILE A 127 2.89 -7.23 -5.28
N LEU A 128 2.42 -8.18 -4.45
CA LEU A 128 2.01 -7.90 -3.08
C LEU A 128 3.15 -7.36 -2.23
N MET A 129 4.36 -7.89 -2.38
CA MET A 129 5.55 -7.40 -1.68
C MET A 129 5.90 -5.97 -2.07
N HIS A 130 5.85 -5.65 -3.37
CA HIS A 130 6.05 -4.29 -3.85
C HIS A 130 4.93 -3.35 -3.40
N MET A 131 3.67 -3.80 -3.37
CA MET A 131 2.55 -3.01 -2.84
C MET A 131 2.74 -2.74 -1.35
N PHE A 132 3.13 -3.74 -0.56
CA PHE A 132 3.46 -3.57 0.86
C PHE A 132 4.55 -2.50 1.03
N THR A 133 5.65 -2.64 0.30
CA THR A 133 6.81 -1.74 0.40
C THR A 133 6.49 -0.31 -0.04
N LEU A 134 5.91 -0.15 -1.23
CA LEU A 134 5.67 1.17 -1.84
C LEU A 134 4.40 1.86 -1.36
N THR A 135 3.53 1.15 -0.63
CA THR A 135 2.27 1.70 -0.13
C THR A 135 2.25 1.71 1.38
N TYR A 136 2.26 0.55 2.03
CA TYR A 136 2.13 0.47 3.48
C TYR A 136 3.35 1.02 4.20
N THR A 137 4.56 0.58 3.84
CA THR A 137 5.78 1.04 4.51
C THR A 137 5.94 2.56 4.35
N ARG A 138 5.67 3.09 3.15
CA ARG A 138 5.69 4.53 2.90
C ARG A 138 4.67 5.30 3.74
N LEU A 139 3.42 4.84 3.77
CA LEU A 139 2.36 5.44 4.58
C LEU A 139 2.71 5.43 6.08
N SER A 140 3.27 4.33 6.58
CA SER A 140 3.72 4.22 7.98
C SER A 140 4.88 5.17 8.30
N PHE A 141 5.80 5.42 7.36
CA PHE A 141 6.85 6.41 7.55
C PHE A 141 6.32 7.84 7.60
N ILE A 142 5.41 8.21 6.69
CA ILE A 142 4.74 9.52 6.71
C ILE A 142 4.01 9.73 8.04
N LYS A 143 3.28 8.71 8.52
CA LYS A 143 2.62 8.76 9.84
C LYS A 143 3.59 9.07 10.98
N ARG A 144 4.81 8.52 10.92
CA ARG A 144 5.86 8.74 11.94
C ARG A 144 6.61 10.06 11.73
N GLY A 145 6.29 10.85 10.70
CA GLY A 145 7.01 12.07 10.35
C GLY A 145 8.42 11.81 9.81
N VAL A 146 8.67 10.63 9.25
CA VAL A 146 9.98 10.22 8.73
C VAL A 146 9.98 10.32 7.21
N GLU A 147 10.93 11.08 6.66
CA GLU A 147 11.18 11.08 5.21
C GLU A 147 12.03 9.86 4.82
N VAL A 148 11.50 9.02 3.93
CA VAL A 148 12.21 7.84 3.41
C VAL A 148 12.22 7.82 1.89
N ASN A 149 13.42 7.77 1.31
CA ASN A 149 13.60 7.50 -0.12
C ASN A 149 13.63 5.99 -0.34
N ILE A 150 12.63 5.46 -1.06
CA ILE A 150 12.56 4.04 -1.35
C ILE A 150 13.31 3.76 -2.65
N ARG A 151 14.38 2.97 -2.55
CA ARG A 151 15.14 2.49 -3.71
C ARG A 151 14.77 1.05 -4.00
N ILE A 152 14.27 0.81 -5.22
CA ILE A 152 14.05 -0.54 -5.73
C ILE A 152 15.27 -0.93 -6.57
N LYS A 153 16.02 -1.93 -6.12
CA LYS A 153 17.00 -2.60 -6.98
C LYS A 153 16.23 -3.46 -7.98
N LYS A 154 16.48 -3.27 -9.27
CA LYS A 154 16.05 -4.26 -10.27
C LYS A 154 16.81 -5.55 -9.98
N MET A 155 16.06 -6.62 -9.72
CA MET A 155 16.62 -7.98 -9.67
C MET A 155 16.96 -8.45 -11.08
#